data_AF-A0ABD7JT55-F1
#
_entry.id   AF-A0ABD7JT55-F1
#
_cell.length_a   1.000
_cell.length_b   1.000
_cell.length_c   1.000
_cell.angle_alpha   90.00
_cell.angle_beta   90.00
_cell.angle_gamma   90.00
#
_symmetry.space_group_name_H-M   'P 1'
#
loop_
_entity.id
_entity.type
_entity.pdbx_description
1 polymer ?
#
loop_
_entity_poly.entity_id
_entity_poly.type
_entity_poly.pdbx_seq_one_letter_code
_entity_poly.pdbx_strand_id
1 'polypeptide(L)'
;MAGQYPLEALLRPAVELYTTTVCFTAAALCIVAPWTFALTPLFGIVAALGFVWLGAVRLKQAGVVLRYRRNIRRLPKYTMTSAEMPVSNEHLFIGKGFRWTQKHTQRLADTYLPQFASYVEPSPLYERARRLEKQLEFAPFPLKLVAKATAWDVAWNPARPLPPVGGLPRLHGIEPREEDVGLQLGERVGHTLVLGTTRVGKTRLAELFITQDIRRTHCRGRRRRAKMGRRTQTVHHGHRRRRAEEQPDYEVVIVFDPKGDADLLKRMYVECERAGRLDEFYVFHLGHPDLSARYNAVGRFGRISEVATRVAGQLSGEGNSAAFREFAWRFVNIIARALHALGIRPDYQQILRHVVNIDALFVEYA
;
A
#
# COMPACT_ATOMS: atom_id res chain seq x y z
N MET A 1 -23.38 30.64 -18.16
CA MET A 1 -21.92 30.81 -18.21
C MET A 1 -21.42 31.12 -16.80
N ALA A 2 -20.90 30.12 -16.09
CA ALA A 2 -20.24 30.28 -14.80
C ALA A 2 -18.89 29.54 -14.92
N GLY A 3 -18.00 30.12 -15.72
CA GLY A 3 -16.68 29.57 -15.97
C GLY A 3 -15.69 30.71 -15.89
N GLN A 4 -14.64 30.53 -15.09
CA GLN A 4 -13.50 31.43 -14.90
C GLN A 4 -13.74 32.65 -13.98
N TYR A 5 -14.14 32.39 -12.73
CA TYR A 5 -13.53 33.18 -11.65
C TYR A 5 -12.16 32.56 -11.35
N PRO A 6 -11.08 33.35 -11.25
CA PRO A 6 -9.73 32.84 -11.00
C PRO A 6 -9.57 32.12 -9.65
N LEU A 7 -10.56 32.26 -8.76
CA LEU A 7 -10.62 31.64 -7.44
C LEU A 7 -11.95 30.89 -7.29
N GLU A 8 -11.93 29.56 -7.39
CA GLU A 8 -13.10 28.72 -7.13
C GLU A 8 -13.30 28.56 -5.61
N ALA A 9 -14.16 29.38 -5.01
CA ALA A 9 -14.47 29.30 -3.58
C ALA A 9 -15.56 28.26 -3.29
N LEU A 10 -15.15 27.04 -2.87
CA LEU A 10 -16.06 25.95 -2.51
C LEU A 10 -16.50 25.97 -1.02
N LEU A 11 -15.80 26.70 -0.15
CA LEU A 11 -16.19 26.90 1.26
C LEU A 11 -17.20 28.03 1.41
N ARG A 12 -18.42 27.83 0.92
CA ARG A 12 -19.49 28.84 0.97
C ARG A 12 -20.86 28.26 1.30
N PRO A 13 -21.85 29.10 1.65
CA PRO A 13 -23.24 28.65 1.73
C PRO A 13 -23.71 28.07 0.39
N ALA A 14 -24.49 26.99 0.45
CA ALA A 14 -25.08 26.34 -0.73
C ALA A 14 -26.34 27.10 -1.17
N VAL A 15 -26.17 28.35 -1.61
CA VAL A 15 -27.25 29.25 -2.03
C VAL A 15 -28.06 28.71 -3.21
N GLU A 16 -27.48 27.78 -3.98
CA GLU A 16 -28.14 27.06 -5.06
C GLU A 16 -29.38 26.29 -4.56
N LEU A 17 -29.41 25.89 -3.28
CA LEU A 17 -30.59 25.25 -2.69
C LEU A 17 -31.81 26.18 -2.70
N TYR A 18 -31.64 27.50 -2.50
CA TYR A 18 -32.76 28.43 -2.57
C TYR A 18 -33.37 28.44 -3.98
N THR A 19 -32.53 28.58 -5.01
CA THR A 19 -32.99 28.52 -6.41
C THR A 19 -33.60 27.17 -6.77
N THR A 20 -33.05 26.09 -6.22
CA THR A 20 -33.59 24.73 -6.40
C THR A 20 -35.01 24.64 -5.82
N THR A 21 -35.21 25.09 -4.58
CA THR A 21 -36.52 25.13 -3.93
C THR A 21 -37.51 25.97 -4.74
N VAL A 22 -37.11 27.18 -5.17
CA VAL A 22 -37.96 28.08 -5.98
C VAL A 22 -38.33 27.44 -7.32
N CYS A 23 -37.40 26.77 -8.00
CA CYS A 23 -37.68 26.11 -9.27
C CYS A 23 -38.66 24.94 -9.08
N PHE A 24 -38.46 24.10 -8.05
CA PHE A 24 -39.37 22.97 -7.81
C PHE A 24 -40.75 23.42 -7.31
N THR A 25 -40.83 24.49 -6.51
CA THR A 25 -42.13 25.05 -6.11
C THR A 25 -42.83 25.70 -7.29
N ALA A 26 -42.13 26.45 -8.15
CA ALA A 26 -42.68 26.99 -9.38
C ALA A 26 -43.16 25.90 -10.33
N ALA A 27 -42.38 24.83 -10.51
CA ALA A 27 -42.79 23.67 -11.30
C ALA A 27 -44.07 23.01 -10.76
N ALA A 28 -44.17 22.84 -9.44
CA ALA A 28 -45.37 22.29 -8.81
C ALA A 28 -46.59 23.21 -9.01
N LEU A 29 -46.42 24.53 -8.88
CA LEU A 29 -47.50 25.50 -9.11
C LEU A 29 -47.93 25.53 -10.58
N CYS A 30 -47.01 25.42 -11.54
CA CYS A 30 -47.35 25.33 -12.96
C CYS A 30 -48.19 24.09 -13.33
N ILE A 31 -48.15 23.03 -12.51
CA ILE A 31 -48.96 21.81 -12.69
C ILE A 31 -50.30 21.92 -11.94
N VAL A 32 -50.26 22.30 -10.66
CA VAL A 32 -51.43 22.29 -9.77
C VAL A 32 -52.33 23.51 -9.98
N ALA A 33 -51.75 24.67 -10.26
CA ALA A 33 -52.46 25.93 -10.41
C ALA A 33 -51.93 26.78 -11.60
N PRO A 34 -52.04 26.31 -12.86
CA PRO A 34 -51.50 27.03 -14.03
C PRO A 34 -52.02 28.47 -14.18
N TRP A 35 -53.25 28.73 -13.69
CA TRP A 35 -53.88 30.04 -13.71
C TRP A 35 -53.13 31.10 -12.88
N THR A 36 -52.32 30.71 -11.89
CA THR A 36 -51.51 31.67 -11.11
C THR A 36 -50.46 32.37 -11.96
N PHE A 37 -50.08 31.76 -13.08
CA PHE A 37 -49.14 32.32 -14.06
C PHE A 37 -49.82 32.73 -15.36
N ALA A 38 -51.16 32.79 -15.39
CA ALA A 38 -51.94 33.00 -16.60
C ALA A 38 -51.59 32.03 -17.74
N LEU A 39 -51.24 30.77 -17.40
CA LEU A 39 -50.90 29.73 -18.37
C LEU A 39 -52.08 28.78 -18.58
N THR A 40 -52.23 28.28 -19.81
CA THR A 40 -53.12 27.13 -20.06
C THR A 40 -52.47 25.85 -19.50
N PRO A 41 -53.24 24.79 -19.19
CA PRO A 41 -52.69 23.56 -18.63
C PRO A 41 -51.56 22.93 -19.47
N LEU A 42 -51.65 23.01 -20.80
CA LEU A 42 -50.60 22.53 -21.70
C LEU A 42 -49.29 23.32 -21.54
N PHE A 43 -49.38 24.66 -21.55
CA PHE A 43 -48.21 25.53 -21.36
C PHE A 43 -47.67 25.46 -19.91
N GLY A 44 -48.53 25.15 -18.94
CA GLY A 44 -48.15 24.87 -17.55
C GLY A 44 -47.22 23.65 -17.45
N ILE A 45 -47.53 22.55 -18.14
CA ILE A 45 -46.67 21.36 -18.18
C ILE A 45 -45.30 21.69 -18.81
N VAL A 46 -45.30 22.43 -19.92
CA VAL A 46 -44.04 22.84 -20.60
C VAL A 46 -43.18 23.71 -19.68
N ALA A 47 -43.78 24.70 -19.01
CA ALA A 47 -43.08 25.55 -18.06
C ALA A 47 -42.55 24.75 -16.85
N ALA A 48 -43.35 23.80 -16.33
CA ALA A 48 -42.95 22.91 -15.25
C ALA A 48 -41.72 22.07 -15.62
N LEU A 49 -41.67 21.51 -16.83
CA LEU A 49 -40.50 20.78 -17.32
C LEU A 49 -39.25 21.67 -17.37
N GLY A 50 -39.39 22.91 -17.84
CA GLY A 50 -38.30 23.89 -17.83
C GLY A 50 -37.78 24.21 -16.42
N PHE A 51 -38.69 24.43 -15.47
CA PHE A 51 -38.34 24.67 -14.07
C PHE A 51 -37.71 23.44 -13.40
N VAL A 52 -38.23 22.23 -13.66
CA VAL A 52 -37.62 20.97 -13.17
C VAL A 52 -36.21 20.82 -13.71
N TRP A 53 -35.98 21.09 -15.00
CA TRP A 53 -34.65 21.01 -15.60
C TRP A 53 -33.68 22.01 -14.93
N LEU A 54 -34.08 23.27 -14.78
CA LEU A 54 -33.28 24.29 -14.08
C LEU A 54 -33.01 23.91 -12.62
N GLY A 55 -34.04 23.46 -11.91
CA GLY A 55 -33.96 22.99 -10.52
C GLY A 55 -32.99 21.81 -10.38
N ALA A 56 -33.02 20.84 -11.29
CA ALA A 56 -32.10 19.71 -11.30
C ALA A 56 -30.65 20.14 -11.55
N VAL A 57 -30.41 21.10 -12.46
CA VAL A 57 -29.07 21.66 -12.71
C VAL A 57 -28.55 22.39 -11.46
N ARG A 58 -29.37 23.22 -10.80
CA ARG A 58 -28.99 23.91 -9.56
C ARG A 58 -28.79 22.96 -8.39
N LEU A 59 -29.59 21.90 -8.29
CA LEU A 59 -29.43 20.86 -7.29
C LEU A 59 -28.09 20.13 -7.45
N LYS A 60 -27.67 19.83 -8.69
CA LYS A 60 -26.34 19.26 -8.96
C LYS A 60 -25.21 20.20 -8.51
N GLN A 61 -25.33 21.51 -8.75
CA GLN A 61 -24.35 22.51 -8.29
C GLN A 61 -24.30 22.58 -6.76
N ALA A 62 -25.45 22.62 -6.08
CA ALA A 62 -25.54 22.55 -4.61
C ALA A 62 -24.85 21.29 -4.07
N GLY A 63 -25.07 20.15 -4.73
CA GLY A 63 -24.47 18.87 -4.38
C GLY A 63 -22.94 18.89 -4.38
N VAL A 64 -22.29 19.62 -5.30
CA VAL A 64 -20.83 19.77 -5.34
C VAL A 64 -20.33 20.49 -4.09
N VAL A 65 -20.93 21.63 -3.74
CA VAL A 65 -20.55 22.44 -2.56
C VAL A 65 -20.77 21.65 -1.26
N LEU A 66 -21.92 20.99 -1.12
CA LEU A 66 -22.24 20.20 0.06
C LEU A 66 -21.31 18.98 0.21
N ARG A 67 -20.98 18.30 -0.90
CA ARG A 67 -20.03 17.19 -0.90
C ARG A 67 -18.64 17.65 -0.50
N TYR A 68 -18.16 18.77 -1.05
CA TYR A 68 -16.88 19.35 -0.69
C TYR A 68 -16.80 19.66 0.81
N ARG A 69 -17.80 20.38 1.35
CA ARG A 69 -17.89 20.69 2.79
C ARG A 69 -17.92 19.43 3.65
N ARG A 70 -18.65 18.39 3.21
CA ARG A 70 -18.68 17.09 3.91
C ARG A 70 -17.31 16.43 3.93
N ASN A 71 -16.60 16.42 2.79
CA ASN A 71 -15.29 15.78 2.64
C ASN A 71 -14.20 16.49 3.45
N ILE A 72 -14.23 17.83 3.53
CA ILE A 72 -13.26 18.60 4.33
C ILE A 72 -13.36 18.26 5.82
N ARG A 73 -14.57 18.10 6.34
CA ARG A 73 -14.79 17.71 7.75
C ARG A 73 -14.53 16.24 8.01
N ARG A 74 -14.62 15.40 6.98
CA ARG A 74 -14.65 13.95 7.12
C ARG A 74 -13.68 13.27 6.18
N LEU A 75 -12.69 12.61 6.78
CA LEU A 75 -11.75 11.78 6.07
C LEU A 75 -12.49 10.72 5.23
N PRO A 76 -12.34 10.72 3.90
CA PRO A 76 -12.90 9.68 3.05
C PRO A 76 -12.37 8.31 3.49
N LYS A 77 -13.27 7.36 3.73
CA LYS A 77 -12.88 5.99 4.08
C LYS A 77 -12.58 5.24 2.78
N TYR A 78 -11.30 5.03 2.51
CA TYR A 78 -10.83 4.15 1.45
C TYR A 78 -10.40 2.80 2.04
N THR A 79 -10.99 1.72 1.54
CA THR A 79 -10.67 0.34 1.94
C THR A 79 -10.64 -0.51 0.68
N MET A 80 -9.64 -1.37 0.60
CA MET A 80 -9.44 -2.27 -0.54
C MET A 80 -8.92 -3.60 0.02
N THR A 81 -9.45 -4.71 -0.49
CA THR A 81 -8.89 -6.02 -0.19
C THR A 81 -7.62 -6.26 -1.01
N SER A 82 -6.70 -7.10 -0.55
CA SER A 82 -5.49 -7.36 -1.32
C SER A 82 -5.76 -8.06 -2.66
N ALA A 83 -6.91 -8.73 -2.82
CA ALA A 83 -7.35 -9.33 -4.09
C ALA A 83 -7.73 -8.27 -5.13
N GLU A 84 -8.40 -7.19 -4.72
CA GLU A 84 -8.81 -6.06 -5.57
C GLU A 84 -7.64 -5.14 -5.95
N MET A 85 -6.46 -5.34 -5.36
CA MET A 85 -5.30 -4.50 -5.60
C MET A 85 -4.90 -4.51 -7.08
N PRO A 86 -4.82 -3.35 -7.74
CA PRO A 86 -4.40 -3.30 -9.13
C PRO A 86 -2.92 -3.69 -9.24
N VAL A 87 -2.62 -4.57 -10.18
CA VAL A 87 -1.25 -5.00 -10.50
C VAL A 87 -0.99 -4.62 -11.94
N SER A 88 0.08 -3.86 -12.17
CA SER A 88 0.52 -3.45 -13.51
C SER A 88 1.99 -3.81 -13.73
N ASN A 89 2.34 -4.01 -14.99
CA ASN A 89 3.72 -4.23 -15.45
C ASN A 89 4.46 -2.93 -15.77
N GLU A 90 3.81 -1.78 -15.62
CA GLU A 90 4.40 -0.46 -15.86
C GLU A 90 4.35 0.43 -14.63
N HIS A 91 3.33 0.27 -13.79
CA HIS A 91 3.07 1.13 -12.64
C HIS A 91 2.92 0.32 -11.36
N LEU A 92 3.49 0.84 -10.27
CA LEU A 92 3.28 0.37 -8.91
C LEU A 92 2.24 1.27 -8.26
N PHE A 93 1.05 0.73 -8.00
CA PHE A 93 0.00 1.44 -7.30
C PHE A 93 0.49 1.85 -5.90
N ILE A 94 0.10 3.04 -5.44
CA ILE A 94 0.36 3.55 -4.09
C ILE A 94 -0.95 3.71 -3.32
N GLY A 95 -1.97 4.29 -3.96
CA GLY A 95 -3.21 4.66 -3.30
C GLY A 95 -4.05 5.63 -4.15
N LYS A 96 -5.13 6.13 -3.55
CA LYS A 96 -5.93 7.21 -4.12
C LYS A 96 -5.30 8.55 -3.80
N GLY A 97 -5.30 9.46 -4.77
CA GLY A 97 -4.75 10.80 -4.62
C GLY A 97 -5.02 11.67 -5.84
N PHE A 98 -4.29 12.77 -5.96
CA PHE A 98 -4.44 13.70 -7.07
C PHE A 98 -3.14 14.45 -7.31
N ARG A 99 -2.95 14.95 -8.53
CA ARG A 99 -1.81 15.83 -8.83
C ARG A 99 -1.97 17.14 -8.08
N TRP A 100 -1.03 17.44 -7.20
CA TRP A 100 -1.01 18.71 -6.49
C TRP A 100 -0.79 19.88 -7.45
N THR A 101 -1.56 20.94 -7.29
CA THR A 101 -1.54 22.13 -8.15
C THR A 101 -1.90 23.35 -7.31
N GLN A 102 -1.75 24.55 -7.86
CA GLN A 102 -2.02 25.80 -7.15
C GLN A 102 -3.44 25.86 -6.53
N LYS A 103 -4.45 25.33 -7.23
CA LYS A 103 -5.82 25.25 -6.69
C LYS A 103 -5.91 24.49 -5.37
N HIS A 104 -5.11 23.44 -5.18
CA HIS A 104 -5.11 22.64 -3.96
C HIS A 104 -4.45 23.38 -2.80
N THR A 105 -3.35 24.09 -3.08
CA THR A 105 -2.70 24.97 -2.10
C THR A 105 -3.66 26.06 -1.63
N GLN A 106 -4.36 26.70 -2.57
CA GLN A 106 -5.36 27.72 -2.23
C GLN A 106 -6.50 27.13 -1.39
N ARG A 107 -7.10 26.03 -1.86
CA ARG A 107 -8.19 25.35 -1.12
C ARG A 107 -7.78 24.96 0.28
N LEU A 108 -6.54 24.47 0.46
CA LEU A 108 -5.99 24.15 1.77
C LEU A 108 -5.79 25.41 2.62
N ALA A 109 -5.24 26.48 2.05
CA ALA A 109 -5.06 27.76 2.75
C ALA A 109 -6.41 28.33 3.24
N ASP A 110 -7.45 28.26 2.40
CA ASP A 110 -8.81 28.67 2.77
C ASP A 110 -9.30 27.91 4.01
N THR A 111 -8.95 26.62 4.17
CA THR A 111 -9.38 25.86 5.36
C THR A 111 -8.84 26.39 6.68
N TYR A 112 -7.76 27.19 6.66
CA TYR A 112 -7.16 27.78 7.85
C TYR A 112 -7.71 29.17 8.19
N LEU A 113 -8.48 29.80 7.29
CA LEU A 113 -9.04 31.12 7.54
C LEU A 113 -10.21 31.05 8.55
N PRO A 114 -10.24 31.92 9.59
CA PRO A 114 -11.28 31.89 10.62
C PRO A 114 -12.71 32.00 10.07
N GLN A 115 -12.90 32.76 8.99
CA GLN A 115 -14.21 32.93 8.34
C GLN A 115 -14.81 31.61 7.82
N PHE A 116 -13.96 30.62 7.51
CA PHE A 116 -14.38 29.31 7.03
C PHE A 116 -14.36 28.22 8.11
N ALA A 117 -13.98 28.55 9.36
CA ALA A 117 -13.90 27.59 10.46
C ALA A 117 -15.21 26.83 10.67
N SER A 118 -16.35 27.52 10.53
CA SER A 118 -17.67 26.89 10.64
C SER A 118 -17.89 25.75 9.64
N TYR A 119 -17.24 25.75 8.47
CA TYR A 119 -17.33 24.70 7.45
C TYR A 119 -16.30 23.59 7.62
N VAL A 120 -15.21 23.85 8.32
CA VAL A 120 -14.05 22.96 8.39
C VAL A 120 -14.01 22.21 9.72
N GLU A 121 -14.34 22.88 10.82
CA GLU A 121 -14.31 22.29 12.14
C GLU A 121 -15.47 21.31 12.37
N PRO A 122 -15.32 20.35 13.30
CA PRO A 122 -16.40 19.49 13.71
C PRO A 122 -17.63 20.30 14.15
N SER A 123 -18.82 19.83 13.75
CA SER A 123 -20.06 20.51 14.17
C SER A 123 -20.27 20.39 15.69
N PRO A 124 -20.97 21.34 16.33
CA PRO A 124 -21.30 21.24 17.75
C PRO A 124 -22.07 19.96 18.12
N LEU A 125 -22.91 19.45 17.20
CA LEU A 125 -23.60 18.17 17.36
C LEU A 125 -22.62 16.99 17.43
N TYR A 126 -21.63 16.97 16.54
CA TYR A 126 -20.58 15.95 16.56
C TYR A 126 -19.79 16.00 17.87
N GLU A 127 -19.38 17.19 18.33
CA GLU A 127 -18.67 17.32 19.60
C GLU A 127 -19.50 16.86 20.80
N ARG A 128 -20.78 17.26 20.86
CA ARG A 128 -21.70 16.82 21.92
C ARG A 128 -21.84 15.30 21.91
N ALA A 129 -21.98 14.69 20.72
CA ALA A 129 -22.03 13.23 20.60
C ALA A 129 -20.77 12.55 21.15
N ARG A 130 -19.56 13.04 20.79
CA ARG A 130 -18.30 12.49 21.32
C ARG A 130 -18.15 12.69 22.83
N ARG A 131 -18.61 13.83 23.38
CA ARG A 131 -18.64 14.08 24.83
C ARG A 131 -19.61 13.14 25.54
N LEU A 132 -20.80 12.92 24.98
CA LEU A 132 -21.80 12.00 25.52
C LEU A 132 -21.29 10.56 25.53
N GLU A 133 -20.66 10.10 24.44
CA GLU A 133 -20.06 8.76 24.39
C GLU A 133 -19.02 8.54 25.49
N LYS A 134 -18.16 9.54 25.73
CA LYS A 134 -17.17 9.51 26.81
C LYS A 134 -17.82 9.48 28.19
N GLN A 135 -18.86 10.30 28.41
CA GLN A 135 -19.58 10.33 29.69
C GLN A 135 -20.35 9.04 29.97
N LEU A 136 -20.81 8.36 28.91
CA LEU A 136 -21.64 7.16 29.01
C LEU A 136 -20.83 5.85 28.83
N GLU A 137 -19.49 5.90 28.82
CA GLU A 137 -18.62 4.74 28.65
C GLU A 137 -18.95 3.60 29.64
N PHE A 138 -19.18 3.97 30.90
CA PHE A 138 -19.50 3.05 32.00
C PHE A 138 -20.96 3.11 32.45
N ALA A 139 -21.83 3.78 31.69
CA ALA A 139 -23.22 3.93 32.08
C ALA A 139 -23.99 2.60 31.97
N PRO A 140 -24.89 2.29 32.92
CA PRO A 140 -25.74 1.12 32.83
C PRO A 140 -26.76 1.25 31.69
N PHE A 141 -27.38 0.12 31.35
CA PHE A 141 -28.54 0.11 30.47
C PHE A 141 -29.68 0.97 31.08
N PRO A 142 -30.40 1.80 30.29
CA PRO A 142 -30.39 1.90 28.83
C PRO A 142 -29.49 2.99 28.25
N LEU A 143 -28.85 3.83 29.07
CA LEU A 143 -28.05 4.98 28.59
C LEU A 143 -26.91 4.57 27.64
N LYS A 144 -26.37 3.36 27.82
CA LYS A 144 -25.39 2.75 26.91
C LYS A 144 -25.90 2.61 25.46
N LEU A 145 -27.21 2.50 25.24
CA LEU A 145 -27.79 2.45 23.88
C LEU A 145 -27.61 3.77 23.14
N VAL A 146 -27.70 4.90 23.85
CA VAL A 146 -27.52 6.23 23.26
C VAL A 146 -26.09 6.39 22.75
N ALA A 147 -25.09 6.02 23.56
CA ALA A 147 -23.69 6.03 23.15
C ALA A 147 -23.43 5.10 21.96
N LYS A 148 -24.03 3.91 21.92
CA LYS A 148 -23.94 3.00 20.77
C LYS A 148 -24.57 3.59 19.51
N ALA A 149 -25.72 4.25 19.63
CA ALA A 149 -26.41 4.86 18.50
C ALA A 149 -25.60 6.01 17.90
N THR A 150 -25.02 6.89 18.73
CA THR A 150 -24.17 8.01 18.25
C THR A 150 -22.84 7.52 17.68
N ALA A 151 -22.30 6.41 18.20
CA ALA A 151 -21.07 5.80 17.71
C ALA A 151 -21.27 4.94 16.46
N TRP A 152 -22.52 4.75 16.01
CA TRP A 152 -22.79 3.86 14.88
C TRP A 152 -22.26 4.44 13.56
N ASP A 153 -21.37 3.71 12.89
CA ASP A 153 -20.73 4.10 11.63
C ASP A 153 -21.65 3.94 10.40
N VAL A 154 -22.80 4.63 10.38
CA VAL A 154 -23.80 4.57 9.29
C VAL A 154 -23.98 5.90 8.57
N ALA A 155 -24.23 5.88 7.26
CA ALA A 155 -24.21 7.06 6.39
C ALA A 155 -25.19 8.20 6.76
N TRP A 156 -26.27 7.87 7.45
CA TRP A 156 -27.35 8.76 7.88
C TRP A 156 -27.18 9.27 9.32
N ASN A 157 -26.18 8.77 10.07
CA ASN A 157 -25.83 9.32 11.37
C ASN A 157 -25.24 10.74 11.21
N PRO A 158 -25.89 11.79 11.73
CA PRO A 158 -25.39 13.17 11.59
C PRO A 158 -24.13 13.42 12.43
N ALA A 159 -23.86 12.61 13.45
CA ALA A 159 -22.68 12.64 14.29
C ALA A 159 -21.74 11.45 14.03
N ARG A 160 -21.79 10.86 12.84
CA ARG A 160 -21.01 9.66 12.45
C ARG A 160 -19.53 9.81 12.81
N PRO A 161 -18.92 8.81 13.48
CA PRO A 161 -17.51 8.88 13.85
C PRO A 161 -16.59 9.01 12.63
N LEU A 162 -15.43 9.64 12.86
CA LEU A 162 -14.32 9.58 11.92
C LEU A 162 -13.76 8.17 11.88
N PRO A 163 -13.29 7.68 10.71
CA PRO A 163 -12.61 6.41 10.64
C PRO A 163 -11.36 6.43 11.54
N PRO A 164 -10.96 5.30 12.15
CA PRO A 164 -9.81 5.20 13.04
C PRO A 164 -8.48 5.19 12.25
N VAL A 165 -8.43 5.94 11.16
CA VAL A 165 -7.23 6.19 10.37
C VAL A 165 -6.78 7.61 10.69
N GLY A 166 -5.51 7.76 11.09
CA GLY A 166 -4.96 9.08 11.41
C GLY A 166 -4.89 9.99 10.17
N GLY A 167 -4.27 11.15 10.33
CA GLY A 167 -4.11 12.13 9.26
C GLY A 167 -5.03 13.33 9.40
N LEU A 168 -4.87 14.30 8.50
CA LEU A 168 -5.61 15.56 8.50
C LEU A 168 -6.75 15.47 7.48
N PRO A 169 -8.04 15.46 7.92
CA PRO A 169 -9.19 15.39 7.00
C PRO A 169 -9.16 16.47 5.91
N ARG A 170 -8.64 17.66 6.25
CA ARG A 170 -8.50 18.78 5.33
C ARG A 170 -7.62 18.44 4.12
N LEU A 171 -6.49 17.73 4.32
CA LEU A 171 -5.59 17.37 3.22
C LEU A 171 -6.22 16.38 2.24
N HIS A 172 -7.08 15.49 2.71
CA HIS A 172 -7.80 14.53 1.87
C HIS A 172 -9.08 15.12 1.28
N GLY A 173 -9.68 16.13 1.93
CA GLY A 173 -10.96 16.71 1.52
C GLY A 173 -10.88 17.79 0.44
N ILE A 174 -9.70 18.38 0.20
CA ILE A 174 -9.51 19.49 -0.77
C ILE A 174 -9.70 19.11 -2.24
N GLU A 175 -9.62 17.82 -2.59
CA GLU A 175 -9.96 17.34 -3.91
C GLU A 175 -10.96 16.18 -3.79
N PRO A 176 -12.26 16.42 -4.10
CA PRO A 176 -13.27 15.38 -4.03
C PRO A 176 -13.09 14.24 -5.04
N ARG A 177 -12.32 14.47 -6.11
CA ARG A 177 -12.08 13.49 -7.17
C ARG A 177 -10.65 12.99 -7.10
N GLU A 178 -10.44 11.99 -6.23
CA GLU A 178 -9.18 11.25 -6.18
C GLU A 178 -9.14 10.19 -7.29
N GLU A 179 -7.96 10.02 -7.87
CA GLU A 179 -7.62 9.04 -8.91
C GLU A 179 -6.58 8.06 -8.37
N ASP A 180 -6.35 6.96 -9.09
CA ASP A 180 -5.29 6.02 -8.74
C ASP A 180 -3.92 6.64 -9.01
N VAL A 181 -3.08 6.67 -7.98
CA VAL A 181 -1.71 7.17 -8.05
C VAL A 181 -0.76 5.98 -7.97
N GLY A 182 0.23 5.96 -8.85
CA GLY A 182 1.29 4.96 -8.85
C GLY A 182 2.64 5.54 -9.24
N LEU A 183 3.70 4.79 -8.92
CA LEU A 183 5.07 5.06 -9.35
C LEU A 183 5.37 4.31 -10.63
N GLN A 184 6.16 4.87 -11.53
CA GLN A 184 6.63 4.12 -12.68
C GLN A 184 7.63 3.06 -12.23
N LEU A 185 7.49 1.82 -12.72
CA LEU A 185 8.38 0.73 -12.32
C LEU A 185 9.82 0.94 -12.80
N GLY A 186 9.99 1.61 -13.96
CA GLY A 186 11.32 1.97 -14.46
C GLY A 186 12.12 2.86 -13.51
N GLU A 187 11.45 3.68 -12.69
CA GLU A 187 12.09 4.56 -11.71
C GLU A 187 12.61 3.79 -10.48
N ARG A 188 12.12 2.57 -10.21
CA ARG A 188 12.52 1.77 -9.04
C ARG A 188 13.98 1.31 -9.07
N VAL A 189 14.63 1.35 -10.24
CA VAL A 189 16.07 1.10 -10.36
C VAL A 189 16.87 2.13 -9.55
N GLY A 190 16.33 3.33 -9.34
CA GLY A 190 16.93 4.37 -8.50
C GLY A 190 16.80 4.13 -6.99
N HIS A 191 16.17 3.02 -6.57
CA HIS A 191 15.81 2.71 -5.19
C HIS A 191 14.81 3.71 -4.58
N THR A 192 14.15 3.33 -3.48
CA THR A 192 13.16 4.18 -2.83
C THR A 192 13.37 4.15 -1.32
N LEU A 193 13.48 5.34 -0.72
CA LEU A 193 13.58 5.51 0.73
C LEU A 193 12.24 6.01 1.28
N VAL A 194 11.60 5.22 2.13
CA VAL A 194 10.36 5.60 2.81
C VAL A 194 10.67 5.99 4.25
N LEU A 195 10.53 7.28 4.56
CA LEU A 195 10.78 7.84 5.89
C LEU A 195 9.48 8.11 6.64
N GLY A 196 9.55 8.07 7.96
CA GLY A 196 8.43 8.45 8.83
C GLY A 196 8.52 7.85 10.23
N THR A 197 7.73 8.36 11.17
CA THR A 197 7.68 7.90 12.57
C THR A 197 6.89 6.59 12.71
N THR A 198 6.76 6.05 13.92
CA THR A 198 5.91 4.87 14.18
C THR A 198 4.45 5.21 13.91
N ARG A 199 3.66 4.22 13.45
CA ARG A 199 2.20 4.33 13.15
C ARG A 199 1.79 5.27 12.01
N VAL A 200 2.72 5.87 11.26
CA VAL A 200 2.38 6.68 10.07
C VAL A 200 1.98 5.87 8.83
N GLY A 201 2.08 4.54 8.88
CA GLY A 201 1.68 3.66 7.77
C GLY A 201 2.82 3.05 6.94
N LYS A 202 4.09 3.14 7.36
CA LYS A 202 5.22 2.53 6.63
C LYS A 202 5.03 1.04 6.33
N THR A 203 4.62 0.26 7.33
CA THR A 203 4.35 -1.18 7.13
C THR A 203 3.20 -1.40 6.15
N ARG A 204 2.15 -0.57 6.20
CA ARG A 204 1.03 -0.65 5.23
C ARG A 204 1.47 -0.35 3.80
N LEU A 205 2.35 0.64 3.61
CA LEU A 205 2.92 0.92 2.29
C LEU A 205 3.78 -0.25 1.79
N ALA A 206 4.62 -0.82 2.67
CA ALA A 206 5.43 -2.00 2.34
C ALA A 206 4.54 -3.19 1.96
N GLU A 207 3.50 -3.50 2.74
CA GLU A 207 2.53 -4.54 2.41
C GLU A 207 1.90 -4.33 1.02
N LEU A 208 1.57 -3.08 0.68
CA LEU A 208 0.95 -2.72 -0.60
C LEU A 208 1.91 -2.93 -1.78
N PHE A 209 3.20 -2.61 -1.62
CA PHE A 209 4.21 -2.86 -2.65
C PHE A 209 4.53 -4.36 -2.77
N ILE A 210 4.77 -5.03 -1.65
CA ILE A 210 5.09 -6.46 -1.60
C ILE A 210 3.97 -7.29 -2.22
N THR A 211 2.71 -6.98 -1.91
CA THR A 211 1.55 -7.67 -2.50
C THR A 211 1.53 -7.56 -4.03
N GLN A 212 1.79 -6.37 -4.58
CA GLN A 212 1.83 -6.18 -6.03
C GLN A 212 3.00 -6.92 -6.66
N ASP A 213 4.18 -6.86 -6.05
CA ASP A 213 5.39 -7.50 -6.60
C ASP A 213 5.28 -9.04 -6.54
N ILE A 214 4.67 -9.61 -5.48
CA ILE A 214 4.40 -11.06 -5.41
C ILE A 214 3.48 -11.50 -6.55
N ARG A 215 2.45 -10.70 -6.85
CA ARG A 215 1.43 -11.00 -7.87
C ARG A 215 1.87 -10.65 -9.30
N ARG A 216 2.92 -9.86 -9.48
CA ARG A 216 3.33 -9.39 -10.81
C ARG A 216 4.00 -10.51 -11.61
N THR A 217 3.48 -10.73 -12.81
CA THR A 217 4.00 -11.70 -13.78
C THR A 217 4.49 -11.00 -15.04
N HIS A 218 5.72 -11.32 -15.45
CA HIS A 218 6.22 -10.93 -16.75
C HIS A 218 5.79 -11.95 -17.81
N CYS A 219 5.02 -11.50 -18.79
CA CYS A 219 4.90 -12.25 -20.04
C CYS A 219 6.25 -12.12 -20.76
N ARG A 220 7.10 -13.15 -20.68
CA ARG A 220 8.22 -13.26 -21.61
C ARG A 220 7.66 -13.50 -23.01
N GLY A 221 7.30 -12.44 -23.72
CA GLY A 221 7.20 -12.50 -25.17
C GLY A 221 8.49 -13.13 -25.67
N ARG A 222 8.40 -14.31 -26.30
CA ARG A 222 9.49 -15.18 -26.79
C ARG A 222 10.85 -14.52 -26.61
N ARG A 223 11.55 -14.77 -25.49
CA ARG A 223 12.99 -14.46 -25.42
C ARG A 223 13.64 -15.23 -26.56
N ARG A 224 13.92 -14.56 -27.69
CA ARG A 224 14.85 -15.08 -28.69
C ARG A 224 16.12 -15.36 -27.90
N ARG A 225 16.40 -16.65 -27.64
CA ARG A 225 17.64 -17.10 -27.02
C ARG A 225 18.77 -16.58 -27.91
N ALA A 226 19.35 -15.43 -27.57
CA ALA A 226 20.65 -15.07 -28.05
C ALA A 226 21.60 -16.12 -27.46
N LYS A 227 22.15 -16.99 -28.32
CA LYS A 227 23.24 -17.87 -27.95
C LYS A 227 24.45 -16.98 -27.66
N MET A 228 24.59 -16.52 -26.43
CA MET A 228 25.86 -16.00 -25.94
C MET A 228 26.71 -17.19 -25.51
N GLY A 229 27.92 -17.28 -26.07
CA GLY A 229 28.78 -18.45 -25.98
C GLY A 229 29.25 -18.81 -24.56
N ARG A 230 29.48 -20.12 -24.42
CA ARG A 230 30.33 -20.87 -23.48
C ARG A 230 29.92 -20.97 -21.99
N ARG A 231 29.48 -22.20 -21.69
CA ARG A 231 29.53 -22.96 -20.42
C ARG A 231 28.75 -22.36 -19.24
N THR A 232 27.50 -22.79 -19.14
CA THR A 232 26.72 -22.75 -17.89
C THR A 232 26.78 -24.15 -17.27
N GLN A 233 27.23 -24.25 -16.01
CA GLN A 233 27.12 -25.46 -15.21
C GLN A 233 25.64 -25.86 -15.09
N THR A 234 25.35 -27.13 -15.34
CA THR A 234 24.05 -27.74 -15.03
C THR A 234 23.90 -27.86 -13.52
N VAL A 235 23.03 -27.04 -12.94
CA VAL A 235 22.52 -27.28 -11.59
C VAL A 235 21.62 -28.51 -11.68
N HIS A 236 21.95 -29.57 -10.94
CA HIS A 236 21.12 -30.76 -10.85
C HIS A 236 19.75 -30.40 -10.27
N HIS A 237 18.72 -30.40 -11.12
CA HIS A 237 17.32 -30.50 -10.70
C HIS A 237 16.74 -31.78 -11.25
N GLY A 238 16.83 -32.83 -10.45
CA GLY A 238 16.05 -34.04 -10.64
C GLY A 238 14.71 -33.87 -9.96
N HIS A 239 13.67 -33.50 -10.70
CA HIS A 239 12.38 -34.21 -10.68
C HIS A 239 11.38 -33.65 -11.72
N ARG A 240 11.01 -34.56 -12.62
CA ARG A 240 9.76 -34.69 -13.40
C ARG A 240 9.17 -33.45 -14.11
N ARG A 241 9.34 -33.50 -15.43
CA ARG A 241 8.49 -32.88 -16.46
C ARG A 241 6.99 -32.99 -16.12
N ARG A 242 6.35 -31.88 -15.77
CA ARG A 242 4.95 -31.60 -16.14
C ARG A 242 4.95 -30.80 -17.44
N ARG A 243 3.92 -31.00 -18.27
CA ARG A 243 3.74 -30.34 -19.57
C ARG A 243 3.93 -28.83 -19.42
N ALA A 244 4.69 -28.24 -20.34
CA ALA A 244 4.96 -26.81 -20.39
C ALA A 244 3.71 -26.04 -20.83
N GLU A 245 2.75 -25.89 -19.93
CA GLU A 245 2.00 -24.63 -19.86
C GLU A 245 3.03 -23.57 -19.45
N GLU A 246 3.10 -22.45 -20.17
CA GLU A 246 4.08 -21.39 -19.92
C GLU A 246 3.93 -20.88 -18.48
N GLN A 247 4.77 -21.40 -17.58
CA GLN A 247 4.75 -20.98 -16.19
C GLN A 247 5.08 -19.48 -16.14
N PRO A 248 4.20 -18.65 -15.56
CA PRO A 248 4.42 -17.21 -15.52
C PRO A 248 5.75 -16.87 -14.81
N ASP A 249 6.52 -15.96 -15.41
CA ASP A 249 7.81 -15.49 -14.85
C ASP A 249 7.50 -14.41 -13.81
N TYR A 250 7.49 -14.77 -12.53
CA TYR A 250 7.21 -13.83 -11.44
C TYR A 250 8.43 -13.00 -11.05
N GLU A 251 8.19 -11.83 -10.45
CA GLU A 251 9.25 -11.09 -9.76
C GLU A 251 9.74 -11.84 -8.52
N VAL A 252 11.04 -11.69 -8.23
CA VAL A 252 11.66 -12.18 -6.99
C VAL A 252 11.56 -11.08 -5.95
N VAL A 253 10.85 -11.36 -4.86
CA VAL A 253 10.66 -10.43 -3.75
C VAL A 253 11.41 -10.94 -2.53
N ILE A 254 12.35 -10.14 -2.04
CA ILE A 254 13.10 -10.42 -0.80
C ILE A 254 12.71 -9.37 0.23
N VAL A 255 12.20 -9.82 1.38
CA VAL A 255 11.74 -8.95 2.45
C VAL A 255 12.57 -9.21 3.70
N PHE A 256 13.18 -8.15 4.22
CA PHE A 256 13.83 -8.15 5.54
C PHE A 256 12.90 -7.48 6.54
N ASP A 257 12.37 -8.26 7.48
CA ASP A 257 11.53 -7.75 8.54
C ASP A 257 12.19 -7.91 9.92
N PRO A 258 12.89 -6.88 10.41
CA PRO A 258 13.53 -6.94 11.72
C PRO A 258 12.54 -6.93 12.89
N LYS A 259 11.24 -6.64 12.64
CA LYS A 259 10.23 -6.57 13.69
C LYS A 259 9.54 -7.90 13.95
N GLY A 260 9.61 -8.85 13.01
CA GLY A 260 8.87 -10.10 13.09
C GLY A 260 7.36 -9.89 13.06
N ASP A 261 6.87 -9.02 12.18
CA ASP A 261 5.46 -8.76 11.98
C ASP A 261 4.76 -9.99 11.36
N ALA A 262 4.01 -10.69 12.22
CA ALA A 262 3.28 -11.89 11.83
C ALA A 262 2.21 -11.61 10.76
N ASP A 263 1.63 -10.41 10.72
CA ASP A 263 0.60 -10.06 9.74
C ASP A 263 1.22 -9.81 8.37
N LEU A 264 2.43 -9.23 8.32
CA LEU A 264 3.22 -9.13 7.09
C LEU A 264 3.57 -10.52 6.55
N LEU A 265 4.06 -11.42 7.41
CA LEU A 265 4.38 -12.81 7.02
C LEU A 265 3.16 -13.55 6.48
N LYS A 266 2.03 -13.51 7.21
CA LYS A 266 0.77 -14.12 6.76
C LYS A 266 0.31 -13.56 5.43
N ARG A 267 0.44 -12.24 5.23
CA ARG A 267 0.09 -11.63 3.95
C ARG A 267 0.95 -12.16 2.82
N MET A 268 2.28 -12.20 2.98
CA MET A 268 3.16 -12.76 1.95
C MET A 268 2.79 -14.20 1.60
N TYR A 269 2.51 -15.04 2.61
CA TYR A 269 2.05 -16.41 2.40
C TYR A 269 0.74 -16.48 1.60
N VAL A 270 -0.28 -15.74 2.01
CA VAL A 270 -1.60 -15.71 1.36
C VAL A 270 -1.51 -15.18 -0.08
N GLU A 271 -0.68 -14.17 -0.34
CA GLU A 271 -0.50 -13.65 -1.70
C GLU A 271 0.28 -14.63 -2.59
N CYS A 272 1.26 -15.37 -2.05
CA CYS A 272 1.92 -16.45 -2.77
C CYS A 272 0.97 -17.62 -3.08
N GLU A 273 0.10 -17.98 -2.14
CA GLU A 273 -0.98 -18.96 -2.34
C GLU A 273 -1.92 -18.54 -3.46
N ARG A 274 -2.40 -17.29 -3.42
CA ARG A 274 -3.27 -16.73 -4.46
C ARG A 274 -2.60 -16.64 -5.83
N ALA A 275 -1.30 -16.36 -5.86
CA ALA A 275 -0.51 -16.35 -7.08
C ALA A 275 -0.11 -17.76 -7.54
N GLY A 276 -0.43 -18.82 -6.80
CA GLY A 276 -0.11 -20.20 -7.16
C GLY A 276 1.39 -20.53 -7.10
N ARG A 277 2.16 -19.80 -6.27
CA ARG A 277 3.63 -19.87 -6.18
C ARG A 277 4.15 -20.23 -4.77
N LEU A 278 3.39 -21.00 -4.01
CA LEU A 278 3.80 -21.44 -2.66
C LEU A 278 5.06 -22.30 -2.66
N ASP A 279 5.32 -23.01 -3.75
CA ASP A 279 6.55 -23.78 -3.97
C ASP A 279 7.81 -22.90 -4.08
N GLU A 280 7.62 -21.59 -4.29
CA GLU A 280 8.69 -20.58 -4.31
C GLU A 280 8.72 -19.71 -3.04
N PHE A 281 7.89 -19.99 -2.03
CA PHE A 281 7.84 -19.21 -0.79
C PHE A 281 8.83 -19.76 0.25
N TYR A 282 9.86 -18.96 0.56
CA TYR A 282 10.89 -19.31 1.54
C TYR A 282 10.89 -18.32 2.71
N VAL A 283 10.93 -18.84 3.93
CA VAL A 283 11.03 -18.04 5.16
C VAL A 283 12.35 -18.37 5.83
N PHE A 284 13.15 -17.36 6.17
CA PHE A 284 14.35 -17.55 7.00
C PHE A 284 14.11 -16.90 8.36
N HIS A 285 14.08 -17.69 9.43
CA HIS A 285 13.76 -17.22 10.77
C HIS A 285 14.67 -17.87 11.83
N LEU A 286 15.52 -17.07 12.49
CA LEU A 286 16.51 -17.56 13.45
C LEU A 286 15.88 -18.18 14.72
N GLY A 287 14.75 -17.66 15.18
CA GLY A 287 14.04 -18.17 16.36
C GLY A 287 13.13 -19.38 16.12
N HIS A 288 12.92 -19.80 14.87
CA HIS A 288 12.04 -20.93 14.52
C HIS A 288 12.71 -21.81 13.46
N PRO A 289 13.79 -22.54 13.82
CA PRO A 289 14.57 -23.32 12.86
C PRO A 289 13.75 -24.39 12.11
N ASP A 290 12.71 -24.93 12.74
CA ASP A 290 11.86 -25.99 12.17
C ASP A 290 11.02 -25.50 10.98
N LEU A 291 10.68 -24.20 10.98
CA LEU A 291 9.92 -23.55 9.90
C LEU A 291 10.82 -22.77 8.94
N SER A 292 12.09 -22.58 9.30
CA SER A 292 13.05 -21.80 8.53
C SER A 292 13.65 -22.62 7.39
N ALA A 293 13.77 -21.99 6.23
CA ALA A 293 14.60 -22.45 5.15
C ALA A 293 16.04 -22.63 5.63
N ARG A 294 16.67 -23.72 5.21
CA ARG A 294 18.07 -24.03 5.52
C ARG A 294 18.98 -23.38 4.49
N TYR A 295 20.02 -22.73 4.95
CA TYR A 295 21.01 -22.08 4.09
C TYR A 295 22.43 -22.44 4.53
N ASN A 296 23.24 -22.90 3.58
CA ASN A 296 24.69 -23.06 3.78
C ASN A 296 25.41 -21.99 2.96
N ALA A 297 25.89 -20.97 3.66
CA ALA A 297 26.53 -19.80 3.08
C ALA A 297 27.89 -20.07 2.46
N VAL A 298 28.59 -21.13 2.88
CA VAL A 298 29.92 -21.44 2.38
C VAL A 298 29.89 -22.57 1.34
N GLY A 299 28.97 -23.52 1.46
CA GLY A 299 28.93 -24.68 0.56
C GLY A 299 28.43 -24.38 -0.85
N ARG A 300 27.95 -23.17 -1.17
CA ARG A 300 27.44 -22.80 -2.51
C ARG A 300 28.37 -21.74 -3.13
N PHE A 301 29.35 -22.15 -3.94
CA PHE A 301 30.42 -21.28 -4.47
C PHE A 301 30.63 -21.48 -5.97
N GLY A 302 31.03 -20.42 -6.69
CA GLY A 302 31.52 -20.53 -8.06
C GLY A 302 33.01 -20.88 -8.12
N ARG A 303 33.79 -20.34 -7.17
CA ARG A 303 35.20 -20.65 -6.94
C ARG A 303 35.41 -21.10 -5.49
N ILE A 304 36.19 -22.16 -5.28
CA ILE A 304 36.45 -22.73 -3.93
C ILE A 304 37.00 -21.67 -2.96
N SER A 305 37.80 -20.73 -3.46
CA SER A 305 38.35 -19.61 -2.68
C SER A 305 37.27 -18.73 -2.02
N GLU A 306 36.04 -18.71 -2.56
CA GLU A 306 34.92 -17.98 -1.96
C GLU A 306 34.55 -18.52 -0.57
N VAL A 307 34.77 -19.81 -0.30
CA VAL A 307 34.56 -20.40 1.03
C VAL A 307 35.40 -19.65 2.06
N ALA A 308 36.70 -19.53 1.80
CA ALA A 308 37.62 -18.83 2.69
C ALA A 308 37.32 -17.33 2.76
N THR A 309 36.98 -16.69 1.63
CA THR A 309 36.64 -15.26 1.62
C THR A 309 35.40 -14.95 2.46
N ARG A 310 34.38 -15.80 2.42
CA ARG A 310 33.14 -15.61 3.22
C ARG A 310 33.38 -15.83 4.71
N VAL A 311 34.30 -16.72 5.09
CA VAL A 311 34.66 -16.98 6.50
C VAL A 311 35.57 -15.88 7.05
N ALA A 312 36.69 -15.60 6.36
CA ALA A 312 37.69 -14.65 6.84
C ALA A 312 37.29 -13.18 6.62
N GLY A 313 36.32 -12.90 5.75
CA GLY A 313 35.81 -11.53 5.51
C GLY A 313 35.17 -10.87 6.73
N GLN A 314 34.84 -11.64 7.77
CA GLN A 314 34.36 -11.14 9.06
C GLN A 314 35.48 -10.50 9.92
N LEU A 315 36.76 -10.78 9.59
CA LEU A 315 37.91 -10.29 10.35
C LEU A 315 38.33 -8.89 9.86
N SER A 316 38.78 -8.05 10.78
CA SER A 316 39.25 -6.70 10.47
C SER A 316 40.45 -6.73 9.51
N GLY A 317 40.43 -5.83 8.53
CA GLY A 317 41.45 -5.75 7.48
C GLY A 317 42.65 -4.85 7.83
N GLU A 318 42.68 -4.27 9.02
CA GLU A 318 43.62 -3.20 9.40
C GLU A 318 44.64 -3.66 10.45
N GLY A 319 45.87 -3.15 10.33
CA GLY A 319 46.97 -3.39 11.27
C GLY A 319 47.40 -4.86 11.37
N ASN A 320 47.83 -5.29 12.56
CA ASN A 320 48.26 -6.67 12.84
C ASN A 320 47.17 -7.72 12.57
N SER A 321 45.91 -7.31 12.55
CA SER A 321 44.76 -8.19 12.23
C SER A 321 44.73 -8.62 10.76
N ALA A 322 45.38 -7.87 9.85
CA ALA A 322 45.46 -8.21 8.44
C ALA A 322 46.25 -9.50 8.21
N ALA A 323 47.40 -9.67 8.88
CA ALA A 323 48.21 -10.88 8.81
C ALA A 323 47.44 -12.10 9.36
N PHE A 324 46.70 -11.92 10.46
CA PHE A 324 45.85 -12.96 11.03
C PHE A 324 44.71 -13.35 10.07
N ARG A 325 44.06 -12.36 9.42
CA ARG A 325 43.03 -12.60 8.42
C ARG A 325 43.56 -13.38 7.22
N GLU A 326 44.73 -13.03 6.71
CA GLU A 326 45.39 -13.75 5.61
C GLU A 326 45.74 -15.19 6.00
N PHE A 327 46.24 -15.39 7.22
CA PHE A 327 46.49 -16.73 7.75
C PHE A 327 45.20 -17.56 7.83
N ALA A 328 44.15 -17.01 8.45
CA ALA A 328 42.85 -17.67 8.56
C ALA A 328 42.26 -17.99 7.18
N TRP A 329 42.35 -17.05 6.24
CA TRP A 329 41.90 -17.25 4.87
C TRP A 329 42.65 -18.41 4.19
N ARG A 330 43.99 -18.43 4.26
CA ARG A 330 44.81 -19.49 3.65
C ARG A 330 44.45 -20.85 4.23
N PHE A 331 44.31 -20.94 5.54
CA PHE A 331 44.02 -22.18 6.24
C PHE A 331 42.62 -22.73 5.88
N VAL A 332 41.59 -21.88 5.93
CA VAL A 332 40.23 -22.27 5.50
C VAL A 332 40.18 -22.65 4.03
N ASN A 333 40.97 -21.99 3.16
CA ASN A 333 41.04 -22.33 1.74
C ASN A 333 41.67 -23.72 1.51
N ILE A 334 42.68 -24.11 2.29
CA ILE A 334 43.26 -25.47 2.24
C ILE A 334 42.21 -26.51 2.64
N ILE A 335 41.53 -26.30 3.78
CA ILE A 335 40.47 -27.19 4.27
C ILE A 335 39.34 -27.30 3.23
N ALA A 336 38.88 -26.18 2.67
CA ALA A 336 37.82 -26.17 1.67
C ALA A 336 38.21 -26.92 0.39
N ARG A 337 39.48 -26.84 -0.04
CA ARG A 337 40.00 -27.60 -1.18
C ARG A 337 40.05 -29.09 -0.90
N ALA A 338 40.52 -29.49 0.28
CA ALA A 338 40.57 -30.89 0.69
C ALA A 338 39.16 -31.50 0.76
N LEU A 339 38.22 -30.83 1.45
CA LEU A 339 36.81 -31.25 1.51
C LEU A 339 36.19 -31.37 0.11
N HIS A 340 36.42 -30.38 -0.75
CA HIS A 340 35.87 -30.40 -2.11
C HIS A 340 36.43 -31.56 -2.96
N ALA A 341 37.73 -31.84 -2.85
CA ALA A 341 38.37 -32.96 -3.54
C ALA A 341 37.82 -34.32 -3.08
N LEU A 342 37.47 -34.44 -1.80
CA LEU A 342 36.79 -35.61 -1.24
C LEU A 342 35.31 -35.73 -1.63
N GLY A 343 34.79 -34.80 -2.44
CA GLY A 343 33.36 -34.73 -2.79
C GLY A 343 32.48 -34.27 -1.63
N ILE A 344 33.07 -33.83 -0.52
CA ILE A 344 32.35 -33.33 0.65
C ILE A 344 32.08 -31.85 0.47
N ARG A 345 30.81 -31.47 0.61
CA ARG A 345 30.40 -30.07 0.50
C ARG A 345 30.77 -29.32 1.79
N PRO A 346 31.62 -28.27 1.74
CA PRO A 346 32.02 -27.54 2.94
C PRO A 346 30.84 -26.92 3.69
N ASP A 347 30.85 -27.05 5.01
CA ASP A 347 29.98 -26.32 5.94
C ASP A 347 30.78 -25.71 7.11
N TYR A 348 30.13 -24.85 7.89
CA TYR A 348 30.77 -24.16 9.00
C TYR A 348 31.27 -25.10 10.11
N GLN A 349 30.57 -26.19 10.40
CA GLN A 349 30.95 -27.13 11.46
C GLN A 349 32.16 -27.97 11.04
N GLN A 350 32.20 -28.41 9.79
CA GLN A 350 33.35 -29.10 9.20
C GLN A 350 34.58 -28.21 9.20
N ILE A 351 34.43 -26.97 8.72
CA ILE A 351 35.55 -26.01 8.72
C ILE A 351 36.03 -25.79 10.16
N LEU A 352 35.14 -25.53 11.12
CA LEU A 352 35.53 -25.36 12.52
C LEU A 352 36.24 -26.61 13.09
N ARG A 353 35.71 -27.80 12.83
CA ARG A 353 36.29 -29.07 13.27
C ARG A 353 37.72 -29.24 12.73
N HIS A 354 37.91 -29.01 11.44
CA HIS A 354 39.21 -29.18 10.78
C HIS A 354 40.18 -28.03 11.05
N VAL A 355 39.68 -26.86 11.46
CA VAL A 355 40.53 -25.78 11.92
C VAL A 355 41.19 -26.14 13.26
N VAL A 356 40.45 -26.80 14.16
CA VAL A 356 40.95 -27.23 15.47
C VAL A 356 41.80 -28.51 15.35
N ASN A 357 41.39 -29.45 14.50
CA ASN A 357 42.10 -30.71 14.29
C ASN A 357 42.11 -31.08 12.80
N ILE A 358 43.23 -30.81 12.13
CA ILE A 358 43.41 -31.06 10.70
C ILE A 358 43.81 -32.51 10.39
N ASP A 359 44.32 -33.26 11.37
CA ASP A 359 44.92 -34.58 11.15
C ASP A 359 43.91 -35.57 10.57
N ALA A 360 42.66 -35.53 11.06
CA ALA A 360 41.58 -36.38 10.54
C ALA A 360 41.29 -36.11 9.05
N LEU A 361 41.29 -34.84 8.64
CA LEU A 361 41.09 -34.47 7.24
C LEU A 361 42.28 -34.88 6.37
N PHE A 362 43.50 -34.78 6.92
CA PHE A 362 44.70 -35.21 6.22
C PHE A 362 44.70 -36.73 5.97
N VAL A 363 44.34 -37.53 6.98
CA VAL A 363 44.24 -39.01 6.84
C VAL A 363 43.17 -39.41 5.82
N GLU A 364 42.04 -38.71 5.77
CA GLU A 364 41.00 -38.99 4.76
C GLU A 364 41.39 -38.52 3.34
N TYR A 365 42.22 -37.49 3.23
CA TYR A 365 42.64 -36.89 1.96
C TYR A 365 43.84 -37.59 1.31
N ALA A 366 44.76 -38.12 2.13
CA ALA A 366 45.98 -38.82 1.70
C ALA A 366 45.65 -40.22 1.15
#